data_AF-A0A7K0FTM4-F1
#
_entry.id   AF-A0A7K0FTM4-F1
#
_cell.length_a   1.000
_cell.length_b   1.000
_cell.length_c   1.000
_cell.angle_alpha   90.00
_cell.angle_beta   90.00
_cell.angle_gamma   90.00
#
_symmetry.space_group_name_H-M   'P 1'
#
loop_
_entity.id
_entity.type
_entity.pdbx_description
1 polymer ?
#
loop_
_entity_poly.entity_id
_entity_poly.type
_entity_poly.pdbx_seq_one_letter_code
_entity_poly.pdbx_strand_id
1 'polypeptide(L)'
;MIPEIFKQNISLDIKVFGFEVNVDYVYNWPESRKDDKEPLVVHLEFRSNSHVISSTGYRSHFLFSAFLKDCEYKSIEELAVSLGEHLARENGYEPPQPEQQLSLF
;
A
#
# COMPACT_ATOMS: atom_id res chain seq x y z
N MET A 1 -8.59 -19.13 0.22
CA MET A 1 -8.91 -19.09 -1.22
C MET A 1 -9.82 -17.89 -1.44
N ILE A 2 -9.40 -16.94 -2.28
CA ILE A 2 -10.18 -15.72 -2.56
C ILE A 2 -11.20 -16.08 -3.65
N PRO A 3 -12.52 -15.87 -3.41
CA PRO A 3 -13.52 -16.09 -4.46
C PRO A 3 -13.21 -15.22 -5.70
N GLU A 4 -13.27 -15.80 -6.90
CA GLU A 4 -12.89 -15.12 -8.16
C GLU A 4 -13.66 -13.82 -8.40
N ILE A 5 -14.90 -13.74 -7.91
CA ILE A 5 -15.75 -12.54 -7.99
C ILE A 5 -15.16 -11.31 -7.28
N PHE A 6 -14.23 -11.51 -6.34
CA PHE A 6 -13.57 -10.44 -5.59
C PHE A 6 -12.18 -10.12 -6.09
N LYS A 7 -11.69 -10.85 -7.10
CA LYS A 7 -10.30 -10.76 -7.54
C LYS A 7 -10.14 -9.61 -8.52
N GLN A 8 -9.40 -8.58 -8.10
CA GLN A 8 -8.91 -7.52 -8.98
C GLN A 8 -7.40 -7.57 -8.95
N ASN A 9 -6.75 -8.01 -10.02
CA ASN A 9 -5.29 -7.96 -10.10
C ASN A 9 -4.90 -6.59 -10.62
N ILE A 10 -4.49 -5.70 -9.73
CA ILE A 10 -3.93 -4.39 -10.09
C ILE A 10 -2.48 -4.40 -9.64
N SER A 11 -1.58 -4.11 -10.56
CA SER A 11 -0.19 -3.79 -10.23
C SER A 11 -0.03 -2.28 -10.27
N LEU A 12 0.50 -1.72 -9.19
CA LEU A 12 0.71 -0.29 -9.01
C LEU A 12 2.19 -0.03 -8.79
N ASP A 13 2.76 0.90 -9.55
CA ASP A 13 4.10 1.42 -9.30
C ASP A 13 3.99 2.69 -8.48
N ILE A 14 4.32 2.59 -7.19
CA ILE A 14 4.25 3.71 -6.25
C ILE A 14 5.66 4.15 -5.83
N LYS A 15 5.73 5.35 -5.25
CA LYS A 15 6.93 5.86 -4.60
C LYS A 15 6.70 5.99 -3.11
N VAL A 16 7.52 5.31 -2.31
CA VAL A 16 7.51 5.42 -0.86
C VAL A 16 8.81 6.13 -0.45
N PHE A 17 8.70 7.34 0.10
CA PHE A 17 9.87 8.18 0.42
C PHE A 17 10.89 8.31 -0.73
N GLY A 18 10.40 8.31 -1.98
CA GLY A 18 11.23 8.37 -3.19
C GLY A 18 11.79 7.04 -3.69
N PHE A 19 11.60 5.94 -2.95
CA PHE A 19 11.94 4.59 -3.40
C PHE A 19 10.84 3.99 -4.26
N GLU A 20 11.22 3.36 -5.37
CA GLU A 20 10.27 2.65 -6.25
C GLU A 20 9.82 1.34 -5.60
N VAL A 21 8.50 1.17 -5.53
CA VAL A 21 7.84 0.00 -4.95
C VAL A 21 6.74 -0.43 -5.90
N ASN A 22 6.79 -1.68 -6.33
CA ASN A 22 5.71 -2.31 -7.06
C ASN A 22 4.76 -2.97 -6.06
N VAL A 23 3.47 -2.67 -6.16
CA VAL A 23 2.44 -3.19 -5.27
C VAL A 23 1.42 -3.96 -6.08
N ASP A 24 1.32 -5.26 -5.82
CA ASP A 24 0.26 -6.08 -6.36
C ASP A 24 -0.92 -6.10 -5.38
N TYR A 25 -2.06 -5.60 -5.84
CA TYR A 25 -3.35 -5.66 -5.16
C TYR A 25 -4.23 -6.70 -5.83
N VAL A 26 -4.92 -7.53 -5.03
CA VAL A 26 -5.64 -8.72 -5.53
C VAL A 26 -7.17 -8.63 -5.30
N TYR A 27 -7.70 -7.50 -4.83
CA TYR A 27 -9.10 -7.39 -4.39
C TYR A 27 -9.89 -6.24 -5.02
N ASN A 28 -11.22 -6.31 -5.04
CA ASN A 28 -12.05 -5.20 -5.53
C ASN A 28 -12.00 -3.97 -4.60
N TRP A 29 -11.69 -2.79 -5.15
CA TRP A 29 -11.81 -1.51 -4.44
C TRP A 29 -13.28 -1.19 -4.07
N PRO A 30 -13.56 -0.42 -2.99
CA PRO A 30 -14.93 -0.12 -2.56
C PRO A 30 -15.79 0.64 -3.58
N GLU A 31 -15.21 1.57 -4.34
CA GLU A 31 -15.99 2.41 -5.26
C GLU A 31 -16.54 1.67 -6.49
N SER A 32 -15.99 0.51 -6.84
CA SER A 32 -16.47 -0.32 -7.94
C SER A 32 -17.57 -1.32 -7.55
N ARG A 33 -18.14 -1.21 -6.33
CA ARG A 33 -19.05 -2.22 -5.76
C ARG A 33 -20.53 -2.03 -6.14
N LYS A 34 -21.17 -3.11 -6.61
CA LYS A 34 -22.61 -3.24 -6.90
C LYS A 34 -23.35 -4.27 -6.03
N ASP A 35 -22.66 -5.01 -5.14
CA ASP A 35 -23.22 -6.19 -4.45
C ASP A 35 -22.89 -6.26 -2.94
N ASP A 36 -23.75 -6.98 -2.20
CA ASP A 36 -23.77 -7.14 -0.72
C ASP A 36 -22.72 -8.10 -0.13
N LYS A 37 -21.94 -8.81 -0.95
CA LYS A 37 -20.93 -9.76 -0.45
C LYS A 37 -19.55 -9.15 -0.48
N GLU A 38 -18.86 -9.20 0.65
CA GLU A 38 -17.52 -8.63 0.81
C GLU A 38 -16.51 -9.71 1.19
N PRO A 39 -15.29 -9.68 0.62
CA PRO A 39 -14.21 -10.51 1.14
C PRO A 39 -13.90 -10.03 2.56
N LEU A 40 -13.70 -10.92 3.53
CA LEU A 40 -13.39 -10.50 4.92
C LEU A 40 -12.08 -9.71 5.01
N VAL A 41 -11.12 -10.04 4.14
CA VAL A 41 -9.75 -9.54 4.16
C VAL A 41 -9.34 -9.16 2.75
N VAL A 42 -8.54 -8.10 2.62
CA VAL A 42 -7.83 -7.71 1.41
C VAL A 42 -6.32 -7.89 1.60
N HIS A 43 -5.59 -8.07 0.50
CA HIS A 43 -4.16 -8.37 0.48
C HIS A 43 -3.44 -7.40 -0.45
N LEU A 44 -2.34 -6.85 0.05
CA LEU A 44 -1.38 -6.06 -0.71
C LEU A 44 -0.01 -6.76 -0.63
N GLU A 45 0.61 -6.96 -1.78
CA GLU A 45 1.95 -7.50 -1.89
C GLU A 45 2.90 -6.40 -2.33
N PHE A 46 3.78 -5.98 -1.42
CA PHE A 46 4.81 -4.99 -1.67
C PHE A 46 6.06 -5.69 -2.17
N ARG A 47 6.47 -5.38 -3.40
CA ARG A 47 7.71 -5.84 -4.03
C ARG A 47 8.61 -4.63 -4.24
N SER A 48 9.77 -4.63 -3.61
CA SER A 48 10.74 -3.55 -3.81
C SER A 48 12.14 -4.08 -3.58
N ASN A 49 13.08 -3.66 -4.42
CA ASN A 49 14.50 -3.94 -4.21
C ASN A 49 15.09 -3.05 -3.08
N SER A 50 14.31 -2.11 -2.54
CA SER A 50 14.75 -1.27 -1.45
C SER A 50 14.61 -1.98 -0.10
N HIS A 51 15.73 -2.13 0.60
CA HIS A 51 15.79 -2.65 1.97
C HIS A 51 15.00 -1.80 2.97
N VAL A 52 14.67 -0.56 2.60
CA VAL A 52 13.79 0.33 3.37
C VAL A 52 12.39 -0.28 3.50
N ILE A 53 11.88 -0.93 2.45
CA ILE A 53 10.50 -1.41 2.37
C ILE A 53 10.41 -2.89 2.73
N SER A 54 11.35 -3.69 2.25
CA SER A 54 11.47 -5.09 2.62
C SER A 54 12.94 -5.50 2.68
N SER A 55 13.34 -6.13 3.78
CA SER A 55 14.67 -6.73 3.92
C SER A 55 14.92 -7.86 2.93
N THR A 56 13.86 -8.55 2.47
CA THR A 56 13.91 -9.70 1.54
C THR A 56 13.42 -9.37 0.13
N GLY A 57 13.02 -8.13 -0.11
CA GLY A 57 12.49 -7.66 -1.39
C GLY A 57 10.99 -7.90 -1.62
N TYR A 58 10.32 -8.55 -0.67
CA TYR A 58 8.89 -8.88 -0.71
C TYR A 58 8.28 -8.71 0.68
N ARG A 59 7.08 -8.14 0.77
CA ARG A 59 6.31 -8.04 2.02
C ARG A 59 4.82 -8.13 1.72
N SER A 60 4.13 -9.06 2.36
CA SER A 60 2.68 -9.18 2.29
C SER A 60 2.01 -8.44 3.45
N HIS A 61 0.90 -7.77 3.17
CA HIS A 61 0.08 -7.10 4.17
C HIS A 61 -1.40 -7.40 3.98
N PHE A 62 -2.07 -7.76 5.07
CA PHE A 62 -3.49 -8.11 5.08
C PHE A 62 -4.28 -7.08 5.88
N LEU A 63 -5.40 -6.62 5.34
CA LEU A 63 -6.30 -5.68 6.00
C LEU A 63 -7.71 -6.23 6.00
N PHE A 64 -8.51 -5.90 7.01
CA PHE A 64 -9.94 -6.20 6.94
C PHE A 64 -10.59 -5.32 5.89
N SER A 65 -11.44 -5.89 5.03
CA SER A 65 -12.13 -5.12 4.00
C SER A 65 -13.07 -4.05 4.56
N ALA A 66 -13.55 -4.24 5.80
CA ALA A 66 -14.33 -3.25 6.54
C ALA A 66 -13.53 -1.95 6.73
N PHE A 67 -12.22 -2.04 6.96
CA PHE A 67 -11.36 -0.86 7.09
C PHE A 67 -11.40 0.03 5.84
N LEU A 68 -11.55 -0.56 4.64
CA LEU A 68 -11.62 0.19 3.40
C LEU A 68 -12.89 1.04 3.26
N LYS A 69 -13.95 0.77 4.04
CA LYS A 69 -15.18 1.58 4.04
C LYS A 69 -15.03 2.85 4.84
N ASP A 70 -14.32 2.76 5.95
CA ASP A 70 -14.15 3.85 6.92
C ASP A 70 -12.82 4.59 6.71
N CYS A 71 -11.98 4.16 5.77
CA CYS A 71 -10.73 4.83 5.46
C CYS A 71 -10.96 6.10 4.64
N GLU A 72 -10.15 7.13 4.90
CA GLU A 72 -10.22 8.42 4.21
C GLU A 72 -9.52 8.39 2.83
N TYR A 73 -8.88 7.27 2.46
CA TYR A 73 -8.14 7.13 1.22
C TYR A 73 -9.07 7.10 0.01
N LYS A 74 -8.75 7.89 -1.01
CA LYS A 74 -9.56 8.04 -2.23
C LYS A 74 -9.17 7.03 -3.32
N SER A 75 -8.05 6.34 -3.18
CA SER A 75 -7.59 5.33 -4.15
C SER A 75 -6.73 4.25 -3.50
N ILE A 76 -6.59 3.11 -4.19
CA ILE A 76 -5.68 2.02 -3.78
C ILE A 76 -4.24 2.55 -3.72
N GLU A 77 -3.86 3.45 -4.62
CA GLU A 77 -2.53 4.07 -4.66
C GLU A 77 -2.24 4.84 -3.37
N GLU A 78 -3.18 5.64 -2.90
CA GLU A 78 -3.02 6.43 -1.67
C GLU A 78 -2.88 5.53 -0.43
N LEU A 79 -3.71 4.48 -0.35
CA LEU A 79 -3.60 3.45 0.68
C LEU A 79 -2.24 2.73 0.61
N ALA A 80 -1.81 2.34 -0.59
CA ALA A 80 -0.56 1.62 -0.81
C ALA A 80 0.67 2.48 -0.45
N VAL A 81 0.67 3.77 -0.77
CA VAL A 81 1.71 4.71 -0.34
C VAL A 81 1.74 4.83 1.17
N SER A 82 0.60 5.08 1.81
CA SER A 82 0.52 5.25 3.26
C SER A 82 0.96 3.99 4.02
N LEU A 83 0.55 2.82 3.55
CA LEU A 83 1.03 1.53 4.09
C LEU A 83 2.52 1.35 3.84
N GLY A 84 3.01 1.61 2.63
CA GLY A 84 4.43 1.53 2.31
C GLY A 84 5.29 2.39 3.24
N GLU A 85 4.85 3.62 3.52
CA GLU A 85 5.51 4.53 4.45
C GLU A 85 5.49 3.99 5.89
N HIS A 86 4.36 3.43 6.32
CA HIS A 86 4.26 2.78 7.62
C HIS A 86 5.24 1.60 7.74
N LEU A 87 5.26 0.72 6.73
CA LEU A 87 6.15 -0.45 6.68
C LEU A 87 7.63 -0.03 6.66
N ALA A 88 7.97 1.07 5.97
CA ALA A 88 9.31 1.63 5.97
C ALA A 88 9.74 2.07 7.37
N ARG A 89 8.88 2.79 8.08
CA ARG A 89 9.13 3.24 9.45
C ARG A 89 9.27 2.06 10.42
N GLU A 90 8.45 1.02 10.26
CA GLU A 90 8.60 -0.23 11.05
C GLU A 90 9.96 -0.91 10.81
N ASN A 91 10.51 -0.80 9.60
CA ASN A 91 11.86 -1.29 9.29
C ASN A 91 12.99 -0.36 9.81
N GLY A 92 12.64 0.69 10.56
CA GLY A 92 13.61 1.64 11.12
C GLY A 92 14.01 2.75 10.15
N TYR A 93 13.29 2.95 9.05
CA TYR A 93 13.52 4.09 8.18
C TYR A 93 12.91 5.34 8.78
N GLU A 94 13.77 6.29 9.13
CA GLU A 94 13.37 7.63 9.50
C GLU A 94 13.38 8.50 8.23
N PRO A 95 12.21 8.96 7.75
CA PRO A 95 12.18 9.85 6.61
C PRO A 95 12.93 11.14 6.94
N PRO A 96 13.67 11.73 5.99
CA PRO A 96 14.30 13.02 6.21
C PRO A 96 13.23 14.02 6.67
N GLN A 97 13.47 14.66 7.82
CA GLN A 97 12.55 15.67 8.33
C GLN A 97 12.37 16.78 7.29
N PRO A 98 11.16 17.34 7.11
CA PRO A 98 10.90 18.39 6.13
C PRO A 98 11.51 19.77 6.48
N GLU A 99 12.65 19.82 7.17
CA GLU A 99 13.43 21.03 7.47
C GLU A 99 14.91 20.65 7.32
N GLN A 100 15.76 21.25 6.51
CA GLN A 100 15.95 22.66 6.22
C GLN A 100 16.46 22.79 4.78
N GLN A 101 15.71 23.50 3.93
CA GLN A 101 16.29 24.03 2.70
C GLN A 101 17.49 24.89 3.12
N LEU A 102 18.71 24.38 2.90
CA LEU A 102 19.94 25.16 3.01
C LEU A 102 19.82 26.32 2.02
N SER A 103 19.31 27.46 2.49
CA SER A 103 19.35 28.71 1.76
C SER A 103 20.81 29.15 1.74
N LEU A 104 21.54 28.66 0.74
CA LEU A 104 22.85 29.16 0.33
C LEU A 104 22.64 30.33 -0.63
N PHE A 105 21.92 31.37 -0.22
CA PHE A 105 21.85 32.66 -0.92
C PHE A 105 21.58 33.78 0.08
#